data_AF-A0AAP9IP33-F1
#
_entry.id   AF-A0AAP9IP33-F1
#
_cell.length_a   1.000
_cell.length_b   1.000
_cell.length_c   1.000
_cell.angle_alpha   90.00
_cell.angle_beta   90.00
_cell.angle_gamma   90.00
#
_symmetry.space_group_name_H-M   'P 1'
#
loop_
_entity.id
_entity.type
_entity.pdbx_description
1 polymer ?
#
loop_
_entity_poly.entity_id
_entity_poly.type
_entity_poly.pdbx_seq_one_letter_code
_entity_poly.pdbx_strand_id
1 'polypeptide(L)'
;MLRHSEHDWCRDGDPIVQVIEELLQTCPAVAQDIQQVLEEKHASFDHHDYSGQETEFAADSFYKERRKVSTKRLDSMWAIFVASLKSESRYINNSVRKTLDGIFSGLDSLQVDGEQTVITDAGPGTGVTFLYRSRWSRNQDELEKMMVTPDRELGPPPHRFSGANRMSAKGISVFYGASSVETTISEIRPPVGCDVVCAKFSLIRPLRLLNLPALKSVLDSGSMLDPDFIQKREQAAFLRSLTSRLVTPVLPGDEDFSYIPTQVIAEYLADSAQLNLDGILYPSVQLAGPVADGSYNVVLFHKASRVRWQRLPTQKDCGINFVCQYNEDEWEPDLCVTEFVQEGKVPSQPEVEVNEDELLPHFQDHREPALEVDLPSVSVHHIRAARFEYSSDSVRRERCHVKSLPVPDQSPWDIGVDPDDTPF
;
A
#
# COMPACT_ATOMS: atom_id res chain seq x y z
N MET A 1 0.09 27.54 -28.19
CA MET A 1 -0.51 28.17 -29.39
C MET A 1 -0.09 27.36 -30.61
N LEU A 2 -1.03 26.85 -31.39
CA LEU A 2 -0.79 26.24 -32.70
C LEU A 2 -1.58 27.05 -33.74
N ARG A 3 -0.91 27.39 -34.85
CA ARG A 3 -1.39 28.31 -35.88
C ARG A 3 -1.98 27.49 -37.04
N HIS A 4 -3.23 27.73 -37.39
CA HIS A 4 -3.82 27.15 -38.61
C HIS A 4 -4.46 28.25 -39.46
N SER A 5 -3.87 28.48 -40.63
CA SER A 5 -4.32 29.33 -41.75
C SER A 5 -4.52 30.84 -41.53
N GLU A 6 -4.32 31.57 -42.62
CA GLU A 6 -4.29 33.04 -42.69
C GLU A 6 -5.70 33.63 -42.47
N HIS A 7 -5.86 34.38 -41.38
CA HIS A 7 -6.94 35.32 -41.04
C HIS A 7 -7.96 34.95 -39.96
N ASP A 8 -7.87 33.82 -39.25
CA ASP A 8 -8.66 33.62 -38.02
C ASP A 8 -7.80 33.17 -36.85
N TRP A 9 -7.64 34.07 -35.87
CA TRP A 9 -7.04 33.76 -34.58
C TRP A 9 -8.14 33.20 -33.67
N CYS A 10 -8.31 31.87 -33.65
CA CYS A 10 -9.15 31.23 -32.64
C CYS A 10 -8.36 31.02 -31.35
N ARG A 11 -8.89 31.52 -30.23
CA ARG A 11 -8.42 31.18 -28.89
C ARG A 11 -8.96 29.81 -28.51
N ASP A 12 -8.10 28.97 -27.94
CA ASP A 12 -8.41 27.58 -27.61
C ASP A 12 -9.03 27.51 -26.20
N GLY A 13 -10.27 27.02 -26.07
CA GLY A 13 -11.01 26.98 -24.81
C GLY A 13 -12.50 27.28 -25.01
N ASP A 14 -13.22 27.41 -23.90
CA ASP A 14 -14.65 27.72 -23.86
C ASP A 14 -14.86 29.20 -23.51
N PRO A 15 -15.84 29.89 -24.12
CA PRO A 15 -16.15 31.28 -23.79
C PRO A 15 -16.54 31.44 -22.33
N ILE A 16 -16.12 32.53 -21.69
CA ILE A 16 -16.38 32.78 -20.26
C ILE A 16 -17.86 32.68 -19.86
N VAL A 17 -18.78 33.15 -20.71
CA VAL A 17 -20.23 33.09 -20.45
C VAL A 17 -20.70 31.64 -20.38
N GLN A 18 -20.23 30.78 -21.29
CA GLN A 18 -20.54 29.36 -21.28
C GLN A 18 -19.97 28.68 -20.02
N VAL A 19 -18.75 29.05 -19.62
CA VAL A 19 -18.13 28.52 -18.40
C VAL A 19 -18.91 28.92 -17.15
N ILE A 20 -19.36 30.17 -17.04
CA ILE A 20 -20.20 30.63 -15.91
C ILE A 20 -21.55 29.92 -15.91
N GLU A 21 -22.17 29.76 -17.09
CA GLU A 21 -23.42 29.02 -17.26
C GLU A 21 -23.31 27.59 -16.75
N GLU A 22 -22.28 26.86 -17.18
CA GLU A 22 -22.00 25.48 -16.79
C GLU A 22 -21.68 25.35 -15.29
N LEU A 23 -20.84 26.25 -14.76
CA LEU A 23 -20.42 26.25 -13.35
C LEU A 23 -21.58 26.51 -12.38
N LEU A 24 -22.47 27.44 -12.73
CA LEU A 24 -23.60 27.85 -11.89
C LEU A 24 -24.88 27.09 -12.20
N GLN A 25 -24.89 26.26 -13.26
CA GLN A 25 -26.08 25.59 -13.79
C GLN A 25 -27.25 26.57 -13.99
N THR A 26 -26.97 27.71 -14.61
CA THR A 26 -27.92 28.82 -14.79
C THR A 26 -28.27 29.00 -16.27
N CYS A 27 -29.03 30.06 -16.61
CA CYS A 27 -29.32 30.40 -18.00
C CYS A 27 -28.30 31.42 -18.57
N PRO A 28 -28.12 31.48 -19.90
CA PRO A 28 -27.13 32.33 -20.55
C PRO A 28 -27.25 33.82 -20.20
N ALA A 29 -28.49 34.32 -20.05
CA ALA A 29 -28.74 35.72 -19.72
C ALA A 29 -28.19 36.09 -18.33
N VAL A 30 -28.39 35.22 -17.34
CA VAL A 30 -27.86 35.42 -15.98
C VAL A 30 -26.34 35.27 -15.97
N ALA A 31 -25.79 34.33 -16.73
CA ALA A 31 -24.34 34.17 -16.86
C ALA A 31 -23.66 35.40 -17.48
N GLN A 32 -24.31 36.02 -18.47
CA GLN A 32 -23.84 37.25 -19.11
C GLN A 32 -23.89 38.44 -18.16
N ASP A 33 -24.98 38.60 -17.39
CA ASP A 33 -25.09 39.64 -16.37
C ASP A 33 -23.99 39.48 -15.29
N ILE A 34 -23.73 38.25 -14.86
CA ILE A 34 -22.66 37.95 -13.88
C ILE A 34 -21.28 38.28 -14.47
N GLN A 35 -21.01 37.90 -15.72
CA GLN A 35 -19.77 38.22 -16.40
C GLN A 35 -19.54 39.74 -16.46
N GLN A 36 -20.56 40.52 -16.83
CA GLN A 36 -20.45 41.97 -16.90
C GLN A 36 -20.12 42.58 -15.54
N VAL A 37 -20.77 42.11 -14.46
CA VAL A 37 -20.48 42.57 -13.10
C VAL A 37 -19.05 42.21 -12.68
N LEU A 38 -18.55 41.02 -13.05
CA LEU A 38 -17.17 40.61 -12.78
C LEU A 38 -16.17 41.46 -13.57
N GLU A 39 -16.42 41.73 -14.83
CA GLU A 39 -15.60 42.59 -15.68
C GLU A 39 -15.52 44.02 -15.11
N GLU A 40 -16.66 44.62 -14.76
CA GLU A 40 -16.70 45.96 -14.16
C GLU A 40 -15.98 46.02 -12.81
N LYS A 41 -16.14 45.00 -11.97
CA LYS A 41 -15.52 44.95 -10.64
C LYS A 41 -14.01 44.74 -10.70
N HIS A 42 -13.53 44.00 -11.69
CA HIS A 42 -12.11 43.67 -11.87
C HIS A 42 -11.42 44.55 -12.92
N ALA A 43 -12.14 45.51 -13.50
CA ALA A 43 -11.55 46.59 -14.30
C ALA A 43 -10.58 47.38 -13.41
N SER A 44 -9.28 47.17 -13.60
CA SER A 44 -8.23 47.87 -12.87
C SER A 44 -8.39 49.39 -13.06
N PHE A 45 -8.81 50.09 -12.02
CA PHE A 45 -8.83 51.56 -11.98
C PHE A 45 -7.45 52.17 -11.63
N ASP A 46 -6.48 51.35 -11.18
CA ASP A 46 -5.27 51.82 -10.48
C ASP A 46 -3.94 51.69 -11.23
N HIS A 47 -3.92 51.26 -12.50
CA HIS A 47 -2.69 51.30 -13.31
C HIS A 47 -2.82 52.29 -14.47
N HIS A 48 -2.24 53.47 -14.29
CA HIS A 48 -2.14 54.59 -15.25
C HIS A 48 -1.38 54.27 -16.57
N ASP A 49 -1.12 53.01 -16.92
CA ASP A 49 -0.30 52.68 -18.11
C ASP A 49 -0.85 51.57 -19.04
N TYR A 50 -2.03 51.00 -18.79
CA TYR A 50 -2.58 49.94 -19.67
C TYR A 50 -4.10 50.05 -19.88
N SER A 51 -4.57 51.16 -20.46
CA SER A 51 -5.93 51.25 -21.01
C SER A 51 -6.03 50.40 -22.28
N GLY A 52 -6.71 49.25 -22.19
CA GLY A 52 -7.01 48.39 -23.35
C GLY A 52 -6.46 46.96 -23.29
N GLN A 53 -5.93 46.51 -22.15
CA GLN A 53 -5.69 45.08 -21.95
C GLN A 53 -6.99 44.40 -21.50
N GLU A 54 -7.38 43.34 -22.21
CA GLU A 54 -8.46 42.45 -21.78
C GLU A 54 -8.20 41.98 -20.35
N THR A 55 -9.23 42.03 -19.51
CA THR A 55 -9.18 41.49 -18.15
C THR A 55 -9.48 39.99 -18.19
N GLU A 56 -9.15 39.27 -17.12
CA GLU A 56 -9.46 37.84 -17.02
C GLU A 56 -10.97 37.56 -17.20
N PHE A 57 -11.83 38.52 -16.84
CA PHE A 57 -13.28 38.41 -16.95
C PHE A 57 -13.89 39.09 -18.20
N ALA A 58 -13.08 39.54 -19.17
CA ALA A 58 -13.60 40.17 -20.39
C ALA A 58 -14.52 39.24 -21.19
N ALA A 59 -15.47 39.79 -21.95
CA ALA A 59 -16.45 39.02 -22.71
C ALA A 59 -15.81 38.10 -23.78
N ASP A 60 -14.60 38.42 -24.23
CA ASP A 60 -13.77 37.67 -25.18
C ASP A 60 -12.71 36.78 -24.52
N SER A 61 -12.78 36.61 -23.19
CA SER A 61 -11.97 35.66 -22.46
C SER A 61 -12.41 34.21 -22.69
N PHE A 62 -11.41 33.34 -22.86
CA PHE A 62 -11.59 31.91 -23.04
C PHE A 62 -10.89 31.15 -21.91
N TYR A 63 -11.57 30.16 -21.38
CA TYR A 63 -11.06 29.31 -20.31
C TYR A 63 -10.90 27.89 -20.80
N LYS A 64 -9.80 27.25 -20.39
CA LYS A 64 -9.56 25.84 -20.69
C LYS A 64 -9.36 25.08 -19.41
N GLU A 65 -10.17 24.04 -19.23
CA GLU A 65 -10.04 23.18 -18.07
C GLU A 65 -8.64 22.54 -18.01
N ARG A 66 -7.94 22.74 -16.89
CA ARG A 66 -6.69 22.03 -16.62
C ARG A 66 -6.99 20.60 -16.17
N ARG A 67 -6.94 19.67 -17.12
CA ARG A 67 -7.11 18.23 -16.84
C ARG A 67 -6.00 17.63 -15.97
N LYS A 68 -4.79 18.20 -16.00
CA LYS A 68 -3.66 17.78 -15.15
C LYS A 68 -3.42 18.81 -14.05
N VAL A 69 -3.56 18.36 -12.81
CA VAL A 69 -3.26 19.16 -11.61
C VAL A 69 -1.78 18.98 -11.29
N SER A 70 -1.10 20.07 -10.94
CA SER A 70 0.30 20.01 -10.53
C SER A 70 0.40 19.48 -9.11
N THR A 71 1.13 18.39 -8.91
CA THR A 71 1.44 17.81 -7.58
C THR A 71 2.75 18.33 -7.01
N LYS A 72 3.38 19.36 -7.62
CA LYS A 72 4.75 19.79 -7.30
C LYS A 72 4.94 20.09 -5.82
N ARG A 73 3.98 20.76 -5.17
CA ARG A 73 4.09 21.12 -3.75
C ARG A 73 4.06 19.87 -2.87
N LEU A 74 3.10 18.96 -3.07
CA LEU A 74 3.05 17.70 -2.33
C LEU A 74 4.24 16.78 -2.65
N ASP A 75 4.74 16.78 -3.88
CA ASP A 75 5.95 16.05 -4.27
C ASP A 75 7.21 16.59 -3.56
N SER A 76 7.36 17.91 -3.49
CA SER A 76 8.44 18.54 -2.72
C SER A 76 8.32 18.25 -1.23
N MET A 77 7.11 18.34 -0.65
CA MET A 77 6.87 17.98 0.74
C MET A 77 7.21 16.51 1.01
N TRP A 78 6.84 15.61 0.10
CA TRP A 78 7.18 14.19 0.18
C TRP A 78 8.70 13.96 0.13
N ALA A 79 9.40 14.63 -0.78
CA ALA A 79 10.86 14.50 -0.89
C ALA A 79 11.57 14.97 0.40
N ILE A 80 11.14 16.11 0.96
CA ILE A 80 11.65 16.62 2.25
C ILE A 80 11.33 15.63 3.38
N PHE A 81 10.11 15.08 3.41
CA PHE A 81 9.70 14.06 4.37
C PHE A 81 10.60 12.82 4.30
N VAL A 82 10.81 12.26 3.10
CA VAL A 82 11.66 11.08 2.90
C VAL A 82 13.11 11.36 3.29
N ALA A 83 13.65 12.52 2.91
CA ALA A 83 15.00 12.92 3.28
C ALA A 83 15.15 13.05 4.80
N SER A 84 14.26 13.78 5.46
CA SER A 84 14.29 13.99 6.92
C SER A 84 14.18 12.68 7.71
N LEU A 85 13.36 11.72 7.26
CA LEU A 85 13.29 10.39 7.89
C LEU A 85 14.57 9.58 7.75
N LYS A 86 15.27 9.77 6.63
CA LYS A 86 16.47 9.03 6.28
C LYS A 86 17.71 9.58 6.97
N SER A 87 17.84 10.90 7.08
CA SER A 87 19.06 11.57 7.55
C SER A 87 18.95 12.35 8.88
N GLU A 88 17.75 12.66 9.38
CA GLU A 88 17.58 13.58 10.52
C GLU A 88 16.90 12.92 11.74
N SER A 89 15.57 12.91 11.79
CA SER A 89 14.77 12.49 12.96
C SER A 89 13.57 11.65 12.55
N ARG A 90 13.50 10.44 13.10
CA ARG A 90 12.44 9.44 12.84
C ARG A 90 11.30 9.48 13.85
N TYR A 91 11.62 9.62 15.13
CA TYR A 91 10.67 9.39 16.23
C TYR A 91 9.95 10.66 16.71
N ILE A 92 10.63 11.81 16.69
CA ILE A 92 10.09 13.07 17.17
C ILE A 92 10.28 14.10 16.06
N ASN A 93 9.35 14.08 15.10
CA ASN A 93 9.39 14.97 13.94
C ASN A 93 7.99 15.55 13.65
N ASN A 94 7.75 16.75 14.17
CA ASN A 94 6.47 17.45 13.98
C ASN A 94 6.24 17.86 12.52
N SER A 95 7.31 18.05 11.74
CA SER A 95 7.21 18.37 10.31
C SER A 95 6.67 17.18 9.53
N VAL A 96 7.18 15.99 9.84
CA VAL A 96 6.67 14.71 9.30
C VAL A 96 5.20 14.55 9.62
N ARG A 97 4.81 14.71 10.90
CA ARG A 97 3.41 14.56 11.30
C ARG A 97 2.47 15.52 10.56
N LYS A 98 2.82 16.81 10.48
CA LYS A 98 2.02 17.80 9.73
C LYS A 98 1.89 17.47 8.25
N THR A 99 2.95 16.93 7.64
CA THR A 99 2.94 16.51 6.23
C THR A 99 1.96 15.35 6.03
N LEU A 100 2.02 14.34 6.91
CA LEU A 100 1.11 13.19 6.87
C LEU A 100 -0.34 13.61 7.16
N ASP A 101 -0.56 14.48 8.14
CA ASP A 101 -1.89 15.06 8.43
C ASP A 101 -2.46 15.77 7.20
N GLY A 102 -1.66 16.56 6.48
CA GLY A 102 -2.11 17.20 5.24
C GLY A 102 -2.44 16.21 4.13
N ILE A 103 -1.59 15.19 3.92
CA ILE A 103 -1.77 14.18 2.86
C ILE A 103 -3.00 13.30 3.11
N PHE A 104 -3.22 12.88 4.37
CA PHE A 104 -4.28 11.93 4.74
C PHE A 104 -5.51 12.59 5.37
N SER A 105 -5.59 13.92 5.39
CA SER A 105 -6.78 14.63 5.86
C SER A 105 -8.01 14.29 5.01
N GLY A 106 -9.16 14.10 5.67
CA GLY A 106 -10.44 13.87 5.00
C GLY A 106 -10.53 12.56 4.21
N LEU A 107 -9.62 11.61 4.46
CA LEU A 107 -9.56 10.34 3.72
C LEU A 107 -10.85 9.51 3.87
N ASP A 108 -11.54 9.65 4.99
CA ASP A 108 -12.88 9.09 5.25
C ASP A 108 -13.99 9.67 4.37
N SER A 109 -13.82 10.91 3.90
CA SER A 109 -14.78 11.60 3.04
C SER A 109 -14.51 11.46 1.54
N LEU A 110 -13.36 10.87 1.17
CA LEU A 110 -12.99 10.67 -0.24
C LEU A 110 -13.86 9.57 -0.87
N GLN A 111 -14.61 9.95 -1.90
CA GLN A 111 -15.41 9.04 -2.69
C GLN A 111 -14.69 8.59 -3.96
N VAL A 112 -14.93 7.32 -4.29
CA VAL A 112 -14.51 6.62 -5.49
C VAL A 112 -15.78 6.28 -6.25
N ASP A 113 -15.89 6.76 -7.48
CA ASP A 113 -17.02 6.53 -8.38
C ASP A 113 -18.42 6.85 -7.79
N GLY A 114 -18.50 7.74 -6.79
CA GLY A 114 -19.75 8.27 -6.22
C GLY A 114 -20.42 7.45 -5.12
N GLU A 115 -20.00 6.20 -4.88
CA GLU A 115 -20.59 5.33 -3.84
C GLU A 115 -19.57 4.65 -2.93
N GLN A 116 -18.33 4.44 -3.38
CA GLN A 116 -17.35 3.65 -2.64
C GLN A 116 -16.32 4.54 -1.92
N THR A 117 -15.95 4.19 -0.69
CA THR A 117 -14.90 4.90 0.05
C THR A 117 -13.54 4.27 -0.19
N VAL A 118 -12.47 5.06 0.00
CA VAL A 118 -11.09 4.57 0.00
C VAL A 118 -10.75 3.71 1.21
N ILE A 119 -11.63 3.69 2.22
CA ILE A 119 -11.59 2.77 3.36
C ILE A 119 -12.55 1.62 3.05
N THR A 120 -12.05 0.39 3.09
CA THR A 120 -12.83 -0.83 2.90
C THR A 120 -13.04 -1.52 4.24
N ASP A 121 -14.28 -1.91 4.54
CA ASP A 121 -14.58 -2.74 5.70
C ASP A 121 -14.26 -4.21 5.43
N ALA A 122 -13.55 -4.85 6.35
CA ALA A 122 -13.18 -6.26 6.34
C ALA A 122 -13.73 -6.96 7.59
N GLY A 123 -14.03 -8.24 7.52
CA GLY A 123 -14.62 -8.99 8.62
C GLY A 123 -15.89 -9.77 8.25
N PRO A 124 -16.61 -10.27 9.26
CA PRO A 124 -17.83 -11.04 9.02
C PRO A 124 -18.88 -10.22 8.25
N GLY A 125 -19.37 -10.76 7.12
CA GLY A 125 -20.42 -10.13 6.32
C GLY A 125 -19.96 -9.06 5.34
N THR A 126 -18.65 -8.87 5.13
CA THR A 126 -18.12 -7.93 4.13
C THR A 126 -17.49 -8.66 2.93
N GLY A 127 -16.93 -7.90 1.96
CA GLY A 127 -16.25 -8.48 0.79
C GLY A 127 -14.90 -9.13 1.09
N VAL A 128 -14.27 -8.78 2.22
CA VAL A 128 -12.98 -9.35 2.66
C VAL A 128 -13.23 -10.06 3.99
N THR A 129 -13.44 -11.38 3.94
CA THR A 129 -13.81 -12.20 5.11
C THR A 129 -12.66 -13.05 5.65
N PHE A 130 -11.63 -13.28 4.85
CA PHE A 130 -10.47 -14.08 5.22
C PHE A 130 -9.22 -13.62 4.47
N LEU A 131 -8.06 -14.06 4.97
CA LEU A 131 -6.76 -13.87 4.35
C LEU A 131 -5.97 -15.17 4.41
N TYR A 132 -5.21 -15.48 3.37
CA TYR A 132 -4.23 -16.55 3.41
C TYR A 132 -2.90 -16.04 3.97
N ARG A 133 -2.19 -16.90 4.69
CA ARG A 133 -0.80 -16.67 5.06
C ARG A 133 0.01 -17.94 4.93
N SER A 134 1.23 -17.78 4.45
CA SER A 134 2.16 -18.89 4.21
C SER A 134 3.50 -18.66 4.89
N ARG A 135 4.14 -19.75 5.29
CA ARG A 135 5.54 -19.78 5.72
C ARG A 135 6.22 -21.01 5.15
N TRP A 136 7.48 -20.87 4.75
CA TRP A 136 8.28 -22.00 4.31
C TRP A 136 9.08 -22.56 5.50
N SER A 137 9.28 -23.87 5.51
CA SER A 137 10.04 -24.59 6.53
C SER A 137 11.48 -24.84 6.07
N ARG A 138 12.44 -24.71 6.99
CA ARG A 138 13.85 -25.03 6.74
C ARG A 138 14.17 -26.51 6.87
N ASN A 139 13.39 -27.20 7.70
CA ASN A 139 13.59 -28.59 8.07
C ASN A 139 12.25 -29.24 8.43
N GLN A 140 12.31 -30.55 8.63
CA GLN A 140 11.16 -31.37 8.99
C GLN A 140 10.52 -30.92 10.30
N ASP A 141 11.31 -30.61 11.33
CA ASP A 141 10.79 -30.19 12.64
C ASP A 141 9.96 -28.90 12.57
N GLU A 142 10.40 -27.91 11.78
CA GLU A 142 9.65 -26.67 11.53
C GLU A 142 8.34 -26.96 10.79
N LEU A 143 8.37 -27.84 9.78
CA LEU A 143 7.18 -28.25 9.04
C LEU A 143 6.13 -28.87 9.97
N GLU A 144 6.57 -29.84 10.79
CA GLU A 144 5.71 -30.53 11.73
C GLU A 144 5.07 -29.57 12.75
N LYS A 145 5.86 -28.63 13.30
CA LYS A 145 5.33 -27.60 14.21
C LYS A 145 4.29 -26.71 13.55
N MET A 146 4.52 -26.31 12.30
CA MET A 146 3.55 -25.51 11.53
C MET A 146 2.25 -26.28 11.27
N MET A 147 2.32 -27.60 11.08
CA MET A 147 1.14 -28.45 10.89
C MET A 147 0.37 -28.68 12.20
N VAL A 148 1.06 -28.85 13.34
CA VAL A 148 0.43 -29.14 14.64
C VAL A 148 -0.15 -27.87 15.28
N THR A 149 0.57 -26.75 15.22
CA THR A 149 0.15 -25.46 15.82
C THR A 149 0.14 -24.30 14.83
N PRO A 150 -0.65 -24.37 13.74
CA PRO A 150 -0.69 -23.35 12.70
C PRO A 150 -1.16 -21.98 13.21
N ASP A 151 -2.03 -21.93 14.23
CA ASP A 151 -2.49 -20.69 14.85
C ASP A 151 -1.35 -19.86 15.47
N ARG A 152 -0.33 -20.52 15.99
CA ARG A 152 0.87 -19.91 16.59
C ARG A 152 1.96 -19.71 15.56
N GLU A 153 2.28 -20.75 14.81
CA GLU A 153 3.45 -20.77 13.92
C GLU A 153 3.22 -19.96 12.64
N LEU A 154 2.00 -19.96 12.09
CA LEU A 154 1.64 -19.12 10.95
C LEU A 154 1.13 -17.74 11.38
N GLY A 155 0.85 -17.52 12.67
CA GLY A 155 0.48 -16.23 13.25
C GLY A 155 1.59 -15.17 13.17
N PRO A 156 1.36 -13.93 13.61
CA PRO A 156 2.43 -12.93 13.72
C PRO A 156 3.53 -13.38 14.67
N PRO A 157 4.81 -13.16 14.34
CA PRO A 157 5.89 -13.47 15.27
C PRO A 157 5.77 -12.61 16.55
N PRO A 158 6.21 -13.10 17.71
CA PRO A 158 6.36 -12.26 18.90
C PRO A 158 7.27 -11.07 18.64
N HIS A 159 7.11 -9.98 19.41
CA HIS A 159 7.85 -8.72 19.18
C HIS A 159 9.38 -8.90 19.07
N ARG A 160 10.01 -9.72 19.93
CA ARG A 160 11.47 -10.00 19.87
C ARG A 160 11.94 -10.64 18.57
N PHE A 161 11.06 -11.41 17.93
CA PHE A 161 11.33 -12.12 16.67
C PHE A 161 10.71 -11.40 15.45
N SER A 162 10.09 -10.25 15.66
CA SER A 162 9.50 -9.45 14.58
C SER A 162 10.61 -8.68 13.86
N GLY A 163 10.98 -9.16 12.66
CA GLY A 163 11.94 -8.47 11.79
C GLY A 163 11.39 -7.17 11.20
N ALA A 164 12.28 -6.38 10.59
CA ALA A 164 11.87 -5.23 9.79
C ALA A 164 11.24 -5.72 8.48
N ASN A 165 10.05 -5.22 8.18
CA ASN A 165 9.34 -5.46 6.91
C ASN A 165 8.88 -4.13 6.32
N ARG A 166 8.35 -4.16 5.10
CA ARG A 166 7.96 -2.95 4.36
C ARG A 166 7.06 -2.00 5.17
N MET A 167 6.06 -2.54 5.87
CA MET A 167 5.05 -1.74 6.60
C MET A 167 5.17 -1.90 8.12
N SER A 168 6.28 -2.43 8.63
CA SER A 168 6.49 -2.58 10.08
C SER A 168 7.97 -2.56 10.45
N ALA A 169 8.33 -1.69 11.39
CA ALA A 169 9.68 -1.67 11.95
C ALA A 169 9.98 -2.94 12.77
N LYS A 170 11.27 -3.24 12.95
CA LYS A 170 11.72 -4.33 13.81
C LYS A 170 11.15 -4.16 15.23
N GLY A 171 10.62 -5.24 15.80
CA GLY A 171 9.96 -5.21 17.10
C GLY A 171 8.43 -5.03 17.04
N ILE A 172 7.87 -4.57 15.92
CA ILE A 172 6.43 -4.35 15.78
C ILE A 172 5.78 -5.57 15.12
N SER A 173 4.99 -6.31 15.89
CA SER A 173 4.31 -7.51 15.42
C SER A 173 3.03 -7.18 14.64
N VAL A 174 3.06 -7.45 13.33
CA VAL A 174 1.95 -7.25 12.38
C VAL A 174 1.61 -8.55 11.65
N PHE A 175 0.41 -8.62 11.07
CA PHE A 175 0.00 -9.77 10.26
C PHE A 175 0.05 -9.39 8.78
N TYR A 176 0.84 -10.10 7.98
CA TYR A 176 0.79 -10.02 6.52
C TYR A 176 0.01 -11.22 5.98
N GLY A 177 -1.03 -10.95 5.19
CA GLY A 177 -1.79 -11.97 4.48
C GLY A 177 -2.11 -11.54 3.06
N ALA A 178 -2.69 -12.44 2.29
CA ALA A 178 -3.06 -12.18 0.90
C ALA A 178 -4.43 -12.79 0.53
N SER A 179 -4.93 -12.44 -0.65
CA SER A 179 -6.22 -12.89 -1.17
C SER A 179 -6.24 -14.37 -1.58
N SER A 180 -5.10 -14.93 -1.98
CA SER A 180 -5.00 -16.34 -2.40
C SER A 180 -3.68 -17.00 -1.95
N VAL A 181 -3.65 -18.33 -1.99
CA VAL A 181 -2.46 -19.14 -1.71
C VAL A 181 -1.33 -18.76 -2.68
N GLU A 182 -1.62 -18.63 -3.96
CA GLU A 182 -0.66 -18.23 -5.00
C GLU A 182 -0.04 -16.87 -4.71
N THR A 183 -0.86 -15.91 -4.27
CA THR A 183 -0.36 -14.58 -3.87
C THR A 183 0.60 -14.71 -2.68
N THR A 184 0.25 -15.48 -1.64
CA THR A 184 1.16 -15.65 -0.48
C THR A 184 2.48 -16.31 -0.85
N ILE A 185 2.47 -17.35 -1.71
CA ILE A 185 3.67 -18.05 -2.16
C ILE A 185 4.54 -17.11 -2.99
N SER A 186 3.92 -16.33 -3.88
CA SER A 186 4.65 -15.33 -4.66
C SER A 186 5.34 -14.30 -3.75
N GLU A 187 4.67 -13.83 -2.69
CA GLU A 187 5.22 -12.81 -1.79
C GLU A 187 6.42 -13.31 -0.97
N ILE A 188 6.36 -14.54 -0.43
CA ILE A 188 7.43 -15.07 0.44
C ILE A 188 8.64 -15.58 -0.35
N ARG A 189 8.53 -15.77 -1.67
CA ARG A 189 9.61 -16.22 -2.58
C ARG A 189 10.39 -17.42 -2.03
N PRO A 190 9.72 -18.56 -1.80
CA PRO A 190 10.34 -19.70 -1.15
C PRO A 190 11.43 -20.32 -2.05
N PRO A 191 12.53 -20.85 -1.48
CA PRO A 191 13.52 -21.60 -2.25
C PRO A 191 12.91 -22.82 -2.95
N VAL A 192 13.44 -23.19 -4.11
CA VAL A 192 13.07 -24.45 -4.77
C VAL A 192 13.53 -25.63 -3.90
N GLY A 193 12.64 -26.60 -3.71
CA GLY A 193 12.87 -27.80 -2.91
C GLY A 193 12.46 -27.71 -1.45
N CYS A 194 11.94 -26.56 -0.98
CA CYS A 194 11.36 -26.45 0.37
C CYS A 194 9.85 -26.69 0.38
N ASP A 195 9.32 -26.88 1.59
CA ASP A 195 7.90 -27.03 1.84
C ASP A 195 7.33 -25.73 2.40
N VAL A 196 6.16 -25.36 1.89
CA VAL A 196 5.41 -24.18 2.34
C VAL A 196 4.13 -24.62 3.00
N VAL A 197 3.92 -24.22 4.25
CA VAL A 197 2.63 -24.39 4.93
C VAL A 197 1.80 -23.13 4.74
N CYS A 198 0.60 -23.29 4.19
CA CYS A 198 -0.39 -22.24 4.01
C CYS A 198 -1.59 -22.51 4.92
N ALA A 199 -2.21 -21.45 5.44
CA ALA A 199 -3.51 -21.54 6.07
C ALA A 199 -4.35 -20.31 5.78
N LYS A 200 -5.67 -20.50 5.76
CA LYS A 200 -6.65 -19.43 5.74
C LYS A 200 -6.91 -18.94 7.16
N PHE A 201 -6.98 -17.63 7.31
CA PHE A 201 -7.32 -16.95 8.54
C PHE A 201 -8.63 -16.19 8.33
N SER A 202 -9.68 -16.61 9.03
CA SER A 202 -10.97 -15.93 9.04
C SER A 202 -10.87 -14.64 9.87
N LEU A 203 -11.42 -13.55 9.34
CA LEU A 203 -11.55 -12.29 10.07
C LEU A 203 -12.78 -12.38 10.98
N ILE A 204 -12.56 -12.37 12.29
CA ILE A 204 -13.58 -12.68 13.32
C ILE A 204 -14.17 -11.45 14.00
N ARG A 205 -13.71 -10.24 13.63
CA ARG A 205 -14.30 -8.95 14.04
C ARG A 205 -14.26 -7.96 12.87
N PRO A 206 -15.08 -6.89 12.88
CA PRO A 206 -14.99 -5.83 11.90
C PRO A 206 -13.63 -5.11 11.97
N LEU A 207 -13.05 -4.84 10.79
CA LEU A 207 -11.77 -4.17 10.59
C LEU A 207 -11.91 -3.10 9.51
N ARG A 208 -11.17 -2.00 9.65
CA ARG A 208 -11.12 -0.93 8.64
C ARG A 208 -9.78 -0.92 7.92
N LEU A 209 -9.78 -1.11 6.61
CA LEU A 209 -8.56 -1.18 5.80
C LEU A 209 -8.46 0.01 4.86
N LEU A 210 -7.29 0.65 4.79
CA LEU A 210 -7.00 1.60 3.72
C LEU A 210 -6.80 0.83 2.40
N ASN A 211 -7.65 1.09 1.41
CA ASN A 211 -7.59 0.43 0.10
C ASN A 211 -6.76 1.27 -0.88
N LEU A 212 -5.48 0.91 -1.03
CA LEU A 212 -4.58 1.63 -1.95
C LEU A 212 -5.03 1.56 -3.42
N PRO A 213 -5.52 0.41 -3.96
CA PRO A 213 -6.12 0.38 -5.29
C PRO A 213 -7.21 1.44 -5.49
N ALA A 214 -8.08 1.66 -4.50
CA ALA A 214 -9.15 2.65 -4.56
C ALA A 214 -8.62 4.10 -4.64
N LEU A 215 -7.43 4.38 -4.09
CA LEU A 215 -6.79 5.71 -4.20
C LEU A 215 -6.50 6.11 -5.66
N LYS A 216 -6.31 5.14 -6.57
CA LYS A 216 -6.09 5.42 -8.00
C LYS A 216 -7.33 5.98 -8.70
N SER A 217 -8.51 5.67 -8.18
CA SER A 217 -9.81 6.02 -8.74
C SER A 217 -10.53 7.12 -7.97
N VAL A 218 -9.87 7.74 -6.97
CA VAL A 218 -10.43 8.91 -6.25
C VAL A 218 -10.78 9.98 -7.25
N LEU A 219 -12.07 10.31 -7.35
CA LEU A 219 -12.55 11.30 -8.29
C LEU A 219 -12.06 12.69 -7.90
N ASP A 220 -11.82 13.53 -8.91
CA ASP A 220 -11.68 14.97 -8.74
C ASP A 220 -13.08 15.61 -8.58
N SER A 221 -13.99 14.95 -7.88
CA SER A 221 -15.38 15.38 -7.77
C SER A 221 -15.51 16.43 -6.66
N GLY A 222 -15.86 17.65 -7.06
CA GLY A 222 -16.12 18.77 -6.17
C GLY A 222 -16.60 19.97 -6.99
N SER A 223 -17.21 20.94 -6.32
CA SER A 223 -17.54 22.20 -7.00
C SER A 223 -16.25 22.97 -7.30
N MET A 224 -16.07 23.45 -8.53
CA MET A 224 -14.95 24.33 -8.87
C MET A 224 -15.02 25.67 -8.12
N LEU A 225 -16.17 25.98 -7.51
CA LEU A 225 -16.39 27.17 -6.68
C LEU A 225 -16.03 26.95 -5.21
N ASP A 226 -15.69 25.72 -4.81
CA ASP A 226 -15.13 25.45 -3.49
C ASP A 226 -13.73 26.10 -3.40
N PRO A 227 -13.46 27.00 -2.44
CA PRO A 227 -12.15 27.62 -2.27
C PRO A 227 -11.01 26.60 -2.13
N ASP A 228 -11.31 25.40 -1.62
CA ASP A 228 -10.33 24.33 -1.41
C ASP A 228 -10.27 23.34 -2.57
N PHE A 229 -11.03 23.55 -3.66
CA PHE A 229 -11.14 22.61 -4.78
C PHE A 229 -9.78 22.22 -5.37
N ILE A 230 -8.91 23.21 -5.60
CA ILE A 230 -7.57 22.97 -6.16
C ILE A 230 -6.70 22.15 -5.19
N GLN A 231 -6.82 22.38 -3.87
CA GLN A 231 -6.06 21.64 -2.88
C GLN A 231 -6.53 20.18 -2.80
N LYS A 232 -7.84 19.95 -2.82
CA LYS A 232 -8.43 18.59 -2.85
C LYS A 232 -8.01 17.82 -4.11
N ARG A 233 -8.01 18.47 -5.28
CA ARG A 233 -7.52 17.88 -6.53
C ARG A 233 -6.02 17.58 -6.48
N GLU A 234 -5.22 18.47 -5.91
CA GLU A 234 -3.78 18.21 -5.72
C GLU A 234 -3.56 16.98 -4.82
N GLN A 235 -4.29 16.90 -3.71
CA GLN A 235 -4.25 15.77 -2.78
C GLN A 235 -4.67 14.46 -3.46
N ALA A 236 -5.78 14.44 -4.21
CA ALA A 236 -6.24 13.28 -4.95
C ALA A 236 -5.18 12.83 -5.98
N ALA A 237 -4.64 13.76 -6.77
CA ALA A 237 -3.57 13.47 -7.73
C ALA A 237 -2.32 12.89 -7.04
N PHE A 238 -1.96 13.41 -5.87
CA PHE A 238 -0.84 12.88 -5.09
C PHE A 238 -1.12 11.47 -4.56
N LEU A 239 -2.30 11.22 -3.97
CA LEU A 239 -2.71 9.91 -3.45
C LEU A 239 -2.74 8.83 -4.55
N ARG A 240 -3.16 9.19 -5.77
CA ARG A 240 -3.07 8.30 -6.95
C ARG A 240 -1.63 7.84 -7.22
N SER A 241 -0.65 8.72 -7.02
CA SER A 241 0.78 8.42 -7.15
C SER A 241 1.40 7.76 -5.91
N LEU A 242 0.79 7.93 -4.73
CA LEU A 242 1.29 7.38 -3.48
C LEU A 242 1.28 5.85 -3.51
N THR A 243 0.24 5.24 -4.09
CA THR A 243 0.14 3.78 -4.21
C THR A 243 1.33 3.17 -4.94
N SER A 244 1.78 3.76 -6.06
CA SER A 244 2.96 3.23 -6.75
C SER A 244 4.21 3.37 -5.88
N ARG A 245 4.37 4.49 -5.17
CA ARG A 245 5.52 4.72 -4.28
C ARG A 245 5.60 3.73 -3.12
N LEU A 246 4.47 3.40 -2.50
CA LEU A 246 4.41 2.49 -1.35
C LEU A 246 4.63 1.02 -1.75
N VAL A 247 4.31 0.64 -2.99
CA VAL A 247 4.37 -0.76 -3.46
C VAL A 247 5.59 -1.03 -4.35
N THR A 248 6.42 -0.02 -4.66
CA THR A 248 7.69 -0.19 -5.39
C THR A 248 8.53 -1.35 -4.82
N PRO A 249 8.95 -2.33 -5.64
CA PRO A 249 9.86 -3.38 -5.21
C PRO A 249 11.18 -2.80 -4.71
N VAL A 250 11.67 -3.30 -3.58
CA VAL A 250 12.99 -2.95 -3.02
C VAL A 250 13.95 -4.10 -3.30
N LEU A 251 15.18 -3.76 -3.70
CA LEU A 251 16.23 -4.75 -3.96
C LEU A 251 16.79 -5.31 -2.63
N PRO A 252 17.16 -6.60 -2.59
CA PRO A 252 17.85 -7.17 -1.44
C PRO A 252 19.14 -6.42 -1.12
N GLY A 253 19.31 -5.99 0.13
CA GLY A 253 20.42 -5.18 0.63
C GLY A 253 20.02 -3.73 0.96
N ASP A 254 18.97 -3.19 0.33
CA ASP A 254 18.53 -1.81 0.51
C ASP A 254 17.28 -1.67 1.41
N GLU A 255 16.79 -2.78 1.98
CA GLU A 255 15.53 -2.82 2.73
C GLU A 255 15.52 -1.87 3.93
N ASP A 256 16.59 -1.88 4.73
CA ASP A 256 16.66 -1.14 5.98
C ASP A 256 16.48 0.37 5.79
N PHE A 257 16.92 0.90 4.64
CA PHE A 257 16.78 2.31 4.30
C PHE A 257 15.52 2.61 3.49
N SER A 258 15.15 1.71 2.58
CA SER A 258 14.02 1.91 1.66
C SER A 258 12.68 1.71 2.34
N TYR A 259 12.60 0.93 3.43
CA TYR A 259 11.37 0.70 4.19
C TYR A 259 11.05 1.78 5.21
N ILE A 260 11.99 2.69 5.53
CA ILE A 260 11.75 3.73 6.55
C ILE A 260 10.48 4.55 6.25
N PRO A 261 10.27 5.10 5.03
CA PRO A 261 9.09 5.90 4.76
C PRO A 261 7.78 5.10 4.88
N THR A 262 7.76 3.86 4.38
CA THR A 262 6.58 3.00 4.40
C THR A 262 6.23 2.53 5.82
N GLN A 263 7.23 2.27 6.66
CA GLN A 263 7.06 1.94 8.08
C GLN A 263 6.47 3.12 8.86
N VAL A 264 7.02 4.33 8.70
CA VAL A 264 6.52 5.53 9.39
C VAL A 264 5.07 5.85 8.97
N ILE A 265 4.73 5.66 7.69
CA ILE A 265 3.35 5.84 7.22
C ILE A 265 2.42 4.80 7.83
N ALA A 266 2.83 3.53 7.88
CA ALA A 266 2.03 2.49 8.50
C ALA A 266 1.77 2.76 9.99
N GLU A 267 2.79 3.22 10.73
CA GLU A 267 2.65 3.61 12.14
C GLU A 267 1.73 4.82 12.32
N TYR A 268 1.89 5.85 11.48
CA TYR A 268 1.01 7.02 11.49
C TYR A 268 -0.46 6.64 11.24
N LEU A 269 -0.72 5.79 10.24
CA LEU A 269 -2.08 5.32 9.93
C LEU A 269 -2.66 4.44 11.04
N ALA A 270 -1.82 3.65 11.72
CA ALA A 270 -2.24 2.80 12.83
C ALA A 270 -2.65 3.60 14.07
N ASP A 271 -1.94 4.71 14.36
CA ASP A 271 -2.12 5.57 15.54
C ASP A 271 -3.12 6.72 15.32
N SER A 272 -3.52 6.99 14.07
CA SER A 272 -4.51 8.04 13.78
C SER A 272 -5.87 7.72 14.40
N ALA A 273 -6.22 8.44 15.47
CA ALA A 273 -7.51 8.32 16.15
C ALA A 273 -8.70 8.68 15.25
N GLN A 274 -8.49 9.59 14.27
CA GLN A 274 -9.52 10.01 13.33
C GLN A 274 -9.84 8.90 12.32
N LEU A 275 -8.81 8.29 11.72
CA LEU A 275 -8.99 7.27 10.71
C LEU A 275 -9.30 5.90 11.32
N ASN A 276 -8.74 5.60 12.50
CA ASN A 276 -8.87 4.34 13.22
C ASN A 276 -8.78 3.11 12.29
N LEU A 277 -7.73 3.06 11.48
CA LEU A 277 -7.49 1.98 10.53
C LEU A 277 -6.85 0.79 11.24
N ASP A 278 -7.29 -0.43 10.90
CA ASP A 278 -6.74 -1.69 11.38
C ASP A 278 -5.65 -2.24 10.45
N GLY A 279 -5.56 -1.75 9.23
CA GLY A 279 -4.57 -2.21 8.25
C GLY A 279 -4.61 -1.49 6.92
N ILE A 280 -3.82 -2.00 5.97
CA ILE A 280 -3.70 -1.50 4.60
C ILE A 280 -3.87 -2.66 3.63
N LEU A 281 -4.75 -2.49 2.65
CA LEU A 281 -4.91 -3.36 1.49
C LEU A 281 -4.15 -2.77 0.30
N TYR A 282 -3.27 -3.55 -0.30
CA TYR A 282 -2.42 -3.12 -1.41
C TYR A 282 -2.33 -4.17 -2.51
N PRO A 283 -2.13 -3.77 -3.78
CA PRO A 283 -2.05 -4.72 -4.88
C PRO A 283 -0.82 -5.62 -4.74
N SER A 284 -0.93 -6.88 -5.18
CA SER A 284 0.25 -7.73 -5.36
C SER A 284 0.99 -7.30 -6.63
N VAL A 285 2.29 -6.99 -6.50
CA VAL A 285 3.17 -6.59 -7.63
C VAL A 285 4.01 -7.75 -8.16
N GLN A 286 3.94 -8.91 -7.51
CA GLN A 286 4.74 -10.09 -7.87
C GLN A 286 4.03 -11.00 -8.87
N LEU A 287 2.73 -10.80 -9.07
CA LEU A 287 1.91 -11.56 -10.01
C LEU A 287 1.70 -10.76 -11.30
N ALA A 288 1.73 -11.46 -12.43
CA ALA A 288 1.44 -10.92 -13.76
C ALA A 288 0.30 -11.72 -14.42
N GLY A 289 -0.36 -11.11 -15.41
CA GLY A 289 -1.41 -11.75 -16.20
C GLY A 289 -2.76 -11.88 -15.46
N PRO A 290 -3.64 -12.83 -15.87
CA PRO A 290 -5.01 -12.96 -15.36
C PRO A 290 -5.10 -13.22 -13.85
N VAL A 291 -4.05 -13.82 -13.27
CA VAL A 291 -3.95 -14.14 -11.83
C VAL A 291 -3.73 -12.86 -11.00
N ALA A 292 -3.19 -11.80 -11.62
CA ALA A 292 -3.05 -10.51 -10.96
C ALA A 292 -4.40 -9.80 -10.77
N ASP A 293 -5.41 -10.12 -11.59
CA ASP A 293 -6.72 -9.48 -11.54
C ASP A 293 -7.46 -9.91 -10.27
N GLY A 294 -7.62 -8.97 -9.33
CA GLY A 294 -8.17 -9.23 -8.00
C GLY A 294 -7.18 -9.76 -6.96
N SER A 295 -5.89 -9.95 -7.28
CA SER A 295 -4.89 -10.35 -6.29
C SER A 295 -4.41 -9.17 -5.44
N TYR A 296 -4.55 -9.29 -4.12
CA TYR A 296 -4.16 -8.25 -3.17
C TYR A 296 -3.50 -8.84 -1.93
N ASN A 297 -2.72 -7.99 -1.27
CA ASN A 297 -2.12 -8.24 0.02
C ASN A 297 -2.76 -7.33 1.07
N VAL A 298 -2.76 -7.79 2.32
CA VAL A 298 -3.21 -7.02 3.47
C VAL A 298 -2.16 -7.09 4.56
N VAL A 299 -1.80 -5.94 5.10
CA VAL A 299 -1.10 -5.84 6.39
C VAL A 299 -2.10 -5.38 7.45
N LEU A 300 -2.26 -6.17 8.51
CA LEU A 300 -3.00 -5.78 9.70
C LEU A 300 -2.01 -5.28 10.74
N PHE A 301 -2.25 -4.06 11.22
CA PHE A 301 -1.43 -3.39 12.21
C PHE A 301 -1.43 -4.13 13.53
N HIS A 302 -0.50 -3.76 14.42
CA HIS A 302 -0.35 -4.40 15.72
C HIS A 302 -1.68 -4.51 16.48
N LYS A 303 -2.50 -3.46 16.56
CA LYS A 303 -3.79 -3.54 17.27
C LYS A 303 -4.79 -4.56 16.70
N ALA A 304 -4.61 -5.01 15.45
CA ALA A 304 -5.49 -5.91 14.72
C ALA A 304 -4.83 -7.20 14.24
N SER A 305 -3.57 -7.47 14.61
CA SER A 305 -2.83 -8.63 14.10
C SER A 305 -3.03 -9.90 14.93
N ARG A 306 -3.67 -9.83 16.10
CA ARG A 306 -3.77 -10.96 17.02
C ARG A 306 -4.62 -12.11 16.45
N VAL A 307 -4.04 -13.31 16.43
CA VAL A 307 -4.72 -14.57 16.11
C VAL A 307 -5.27 -15.19 17.39
N ARG A 308 -6.50 -15.70 17.33
CA ARG A 308 -7.12 -16.48 18.40
C ARG A 308 -6.45 -17.84 18.46
N TRP A 309 -5.78 -18.12 19.59
CA TRP A 309 -5.21 -19.43 19.82
C TRP A 309 -6.32 -20.44 20.10
N GLN A 310 -6.26 -21.56 19.40
CA GLN A 310 -7.16 -22.69 19.59
C GLN A 310 -6.55 -23.67 20.58
N ARG A 311 -7.38 -24.58 21.11
CA ARG A 311 -6.91 -25.67 21.98
C ARG A 311 -6.35 -26.79 21.10
N LEU A 312 -5.14 -26.58 20.60
CA LEU A 312 -4.41 -27.55 19.80
C LEU A 312 -3.48 -28.41 20.67
N PRO A 313 -3.28 -29.69 20.31
CA PRO A 313 -2.38 -30.59 21.02
C PRO A 313 -0.91 -30.17 20.94
N THR A 314 -0.09 -30.73 21.82
CA THR A 314 1.37 -30.56 21.72
C THR A 314 1.94 -31.47 20.63
N GLN A 315 3.09 -31.10 20.06
CA GLN A 315 3.76 -31.94 19.05
C GLN A 315 4.06 -33.36 19.56
N LYS A 316 4.31 -33.53 20.87
CA LYS A 316 4.57 -34.83 21.50
C LYS A 316 3.33 -35.74 21.52
N ASP A 317 2.14 -35.13 21.48
CA ASP A 317 0.85 -35.82 21.53
C ASP A 317 0.28 -36.06 20.11
N CYS A 318 1.03 -35.73 19.06
CA CYS A 318 0.61 -35.85 17.67
C CYS A 318 1.47 -36.84 16.88
N GLY A 319 0.83 -37.66 16.06
CA GLY A 319 1.46 -38.36 14.95
C GLY A 319 1.22 -37.59 13.66
N ILE A 320 2.25 -37.43 12.82
CA ILE A 320 2.11 -36.78 11.53
C ILE A 320 2.38 -37.82 10.46
N ASN A 321 1.37 -38.07 9.64
CA ASN A 321 1.49 -38.90 8.45
C ASN A 321 1.73 -37.97 7.26
N PHE A 322 2.64 -38.37 6.38
CA PHE A 322 2.93 -37.67 5.11
C PHE A 322 2.44 -38.48 3.90
N VAL A 323 2.18 -39.77 4.10
CA VAL A 323 1.74 -40.72 3.07
C VAL A 323 0.76 -41.71 3.69
N CYS A 324 -0.22 -42.16 2.92
CA CYS A 324 -1.00 -43.34 3.26
C CYS A 324 -0.81 -44.42 2.20
N GLN A 325 -0.79 -45.67 2.67
CA GLN A 325 -0.71 -46.85 1.82
C GLN A 325 -2.13 -47.35 1.56
N TYR A 326 -2.61 -47.20 0.32
CA TYR A 326 -3.94 -47.69 -0.06
C TYR A 326 -3.92 -49.17 -0.46
N ASN A 327 -2.85 -49.63 -1.11
CA ASN A 327 -2.63 -51.01 -1.55
C ASN A 327 -1.15 -51.41 -1.34
N GLU A 328 -0.81 -52.69 -1.54
CA GLU A 328 0.55 -53.22 -1.30
C GLU A 328 1.65 -52.43 -2.03
N ASP A 329 1.36 -51.86 -3.22
CA ASP A 329 2.35 -51.20 -4.09
C ASP A 329 2.12 -49.69 -4.32
N GLU A 330 1.04 -49.09 -3.79
CA GLU A 330 0.68 -47.68 -4.08
C GLU A 330 0.63 -46.82 -2.81
N TRP A 331 1.49 -45.80 -2.78
CA TRP A 331 1.58 -44.79 -1.74
C TRP A 331 1.13 -43.43 -2.29
N GLU A 332 0.15 -42.82 -1.65
CA GLU A 332 -0.29 -41.45 -1.99
C GLU A 332 0.07 -40.49 -0.85
N PRO A 333 0.33 -39.19 -1.14
CA PRO A 333 0.50 -38.19 -0.10
C PRO A 333 -0.77 -38.04 0.75
N ASP A 334 -0.65 -38.28 2.05
CA ASP A 334 -1.72 -38.09 3.05
C ASP A 334 -1.13 -37.31 4.22
N LEU A 335 -1.24 -35.98 4.14
CA LEU A 335 -0.72 -35.05 5.12
C LEU A 335 -1.73 -34.90 6.25
N CYS A 336 -1.63 -35.75 7.26
CA CYS A 336 -2.58 -35.83 8.36
C CYS A 336 -1.89 -35.66 9.71
N VAL A 337 -2.44 -34.80 10.57
CA VAL A 337 -2.06 -34.70 11.99
C VAL A 337 -3.09 -35.46 12.81
N THR A 338 -2.65 -36.53 13.49
CA THR A 338 -3.48 -37.34 14.37
C THR A 338 -3.10 -37.08 15.82
N GLU A 339 -4.04 -36.57 16.61
CA GLU A 339 -3.87 -36.44 18.06
C GLU A 339 -4.07 -37.80 18.75
N PHE A 340 -3.11 -38.19 19.57
CA PHE A 340 -3.20 -39.39 20.41
C PHE A 340 -3.78 -39.03 21.78
N VAL A 341 -5.10 -39.19 21.94
CA VAL A 341 -5.78 -38.92 23.22
C VAL A 341 -5.75 -40.18 24.10
N GLN A 342 -5.10 -40.11 25.27
CA GLN A 342 -5.21 -41.16 26.30
C GLN A 342 -6.54 -41.02 27.05
N GLU A 343 -7.35 -42.08 27.11
CA GLU A 343 -8.62 -42.09 27.87
C GLU A 343 -8.38 -41.66 29.34
N GLY A 344 -9.01 -40.56 29.76
CA GLY A 344 -9.01 -40.08 31.13
C GLY A 344 -7.98 -38.99 31.48
N LYS A 345 -7.10 -38.58 30.55
CA LYS A 345 -6.25 -37.38 30.70
C LYS A 345 -6.82 -36.22 29.87
N VAL A 346 -7.04 -35.07 30.51
CA VAL A 346 -7.24 -33.80 29.79
C VAL A 346 -5.96 -33.52 28.99
N PRO A 347 -6.04 -33.11 27.71
CA PRO A 347 -4.86 -32.85 26.88
C PRO A 347 -3.89 -31.94 27.63
N SER A 348 -2.64 -32.39 27.74
CA SER A 348 -1.54 -31.61 28.30
C SER A 348 -1.48 -30.27 27.58
N GLN A 349 -1.58 -29.17 28.31
CA GLN A 349 -1.21 -27.88 27.74
C GLN A 349 0.24 -27.96 27.28
N PRO A 350 0.64 -27.26 26.20
CA PRO A 350 2.05 -27.08 25.91
C PRO A 350 2.69 -26.40 27.13
N GLU A 351 3.39 -27.19 27.95
CA GLU A 351 4.35 -26.67 28.92
C GLU A 351 5.43 -25.97 28.10
N VAL A 352 5.32 -24.65 28.06
CA VAL A 352 6.34 -23.79 27.53
C VAL A 352 7.53 -23.90 28.50
N GLU A 353 8.50 -24.78 28.22
CA GLU A 353 9.83 -24.73 28.84
C GLU A 353 10.52 -23.44 28.36
N VAL A 354 10.13 -22.30 28.94
CA VAL A 354 10.81 -21.01 28.75
C VAL A 354 11.29 -20.57 30.11
N ASN A 355 12.59 -20.28 30.17
CA ASN A 355 13.32 -19.82 31.35
C ASN A 355 12.53 -18.75 32.12
N GLU A 356 12.32 -18.97 33.42
CA GLU A 356 11.50 -18.09 34.27
C GLU A 356 12.05 -16.65 34.36
N ASP A 357 13.34 -16.43 34.05
CA ASP A 357 13.96 -15.11 34.01
C ASP A 357 13.60 -14.27 32.76
N GLU A 358 12.96 -14.85 31.73
CA GLU A 358 12.43 -14.11 30.56
C GLU A 358 10.93 -13.72 30.72
N LEU A 359 10.30 -14.09 31.83
CA LEU A 359 8.87 -13.89 32.09
C LEU A 359 8.63 -12.56 32.83
N LEU A 360 8.21 -11.52 32.09
CA LEU A 360 7.29 -10.41 32.44
C LEU A 360 7.33 -9.36 31.30
N PRO A 361 6.23 -8.79 30.75
CA PRO A 361 4.78 -9.03 30.86
C PRO A 361 4.24 -9.75 29.60
N HIS A 362 4.88 -10.84 29.17
CA HIS A 362 4.66 -11.44 27.85
C HIS A 362 3.44 -12.36 27.70
N PHE A 363 2.72 -12.66 28.79
CA PHE A 363 1.59 -13.61 28.79
C PHE A 363 0.19 -12.98 28.71
N GLN A 364 0.08 -11.66 28.74
CA GLN A 364 -1.22 -11.00 28.59
C GLN A 364 -1.21 -10.05 27.41
N ASP A 365 -1.15 -10.63 26.22
CA ASP A 365 -1.68 -9.94 25.06
C ASP A 365 -3.19 -9.74 25.26
N HIS A 366 -3.59 -8.53 25.66
CA HIS A 366 -4.98 -8.18 25.91
C HIS A 366 -5.74 -7.72 24.67
N ARG A 367 -5.07 -7.59 23.51
CA ARG A 367 -5.70 -7.16 22.26
C ARG A 367 -6.83 -8.12 21.91
N GLU A 368 -7.98 -7.64 21.47
CA GLU A 368 -9.02 -8.55 20.98
C GLU A 368 -8.52 -9.29 19.73
N PRO A 369 -8.60 -10.64 19.67
CA PRO A 369 -8.24 -11.38 18.47
C PRO A 369 -9.07 -10.94 17.27
N ALA A 370 -8.40 -10.68 16.14
CA ALA A 370 -9.04 -10.30 14.89
C ALA A 370 -9.10 -11.45 13.88
N LEU A 371 -8.27 -12.47 14.08
CA LEU A 371 -8.06 -13.58 13.16
C LEU A 371 -8.28 -14.92 13.87
N GLU A 372 -8.79 -15.90 13.15
CA GLU A 372 -8.86 -17.30 13.57
C GLU A 372 -8.44 -18.21 12.41
N VAL A 373 -7.51 -19.13 12.65
CA VAL A 373 -7.07 -20.07 11.61
C VAL A 373 -8.18 -21.09 11.31
N ASP A 374 -8.42 -21.34 10.03
CA ASP A 374 -9.32 -22.37 9.53
C ASP A 374 -8.53 -23.68 9.41
N LEU A 375 -8.57 -24.56 10.42
CA LEU A 375 -7.70 -25.76 10.48
C LEU A 375 -7.83 -26.69 9.27
N PRO A 376 -9.05 -26.98 8.74
CA PRO A 376 -9.20 -27.75 7.50
C PRO A 376 -8.54 -27.14 6.26
N SER A 377 -8.22 -25.84 6.28
CA SER A 377 -7.56 -25.16 5.17
C SER A 377 -6.04 -25.28 5.18
N VAL A 378 -5.45 -25.86 6.23
CA VAL A 378 -4.00 -26.00 6.37
C VAL A 378 -3.50 -26.96 5.29
N SER A 379 -2.58 -26.50 4.46
CA SER A 379 -2.03 -27.27 3.34
C SER A 379 -0.52 -27.10 3.23
N VAL A 380 0.16 -28.17 2.82
CA VAL A 380 1.60 -28.16 2.53
C VAL A 380 1.81 -28.13 1.01
N HIS A 381 2.65 -27.23 0.55
CA HIS A 381 2.98 -27.03 -0.86
C HIS A 381 4.48 -27.28 -1.08
N HIS A 382 4.79 -28.32 -1.83
CA HIS A 382 6.16 -28.65 -2.23
C HIS A 382 6.61 -27.77 -3.41
N ILE A 383 7.61 -26.92 -3.21
CA ILE A 383 8.06 -25.95 -4.23
C ILE A 383 8.99 -26.63 -5.25
N ARG A 384 8.48 -26.86 -6.46
CA ARG A 384 9.23 -27.60 -7.51
C ARG A 384 10.07 -26.73 -8.44
N ALA A 385 9.69 -25.48 -8.67
CA ALA A 385 10.40 -24.57 -9.57
C ALA A 385 10.01 -23.11 -9.31
N ALA A 386 10.92 -22.18 -9.63
CA ALA A 386 10.65 -20.75 -9.72
C ALA A 386 10.59 -20.31 -11.19
N ARG A 387 9.65 -19.43 -11.55
CA ARG A 387 9.50 -18.87 -12.90
C ARG A 387 9.59 -17.35 -12.81
N PHE A 388 10.35 -16.73 -13.72
CA PHE A 388 10.57 -15.29 -13.76
C PHE A 388 10.18 -14.74 -15.12
N GLU A 389 9.50 -13.60 -15.12
CA GLU A 389 9.23 -12.79 -16.31
C GLU A 389 10.31 -11.71 -16.44
N TYR A 390 10.89 -11.54 -17.63
CA TYR A 390 11.98 -10.60 -17.86
C TYR A 390 11.97 -10.04 -19.29
N SER A 391 12.52 -8.83 -19.46
CA SER A 391 12.85 -8.24 -20.75
C SER A 391 14.37 -8.27 -20.97
N SER A 392 14.79 -8.47 -22.21
CA SER A 392 16.21 -8.51 -22.58
C SER A 392 16.55 -7.37 -23.51
N ASP A 393 17.39 -6.44 -23.04
CA ASP A 393 17.96 -5.37 -23.85
C ASP A 393 19.40 -5.70 -24.27
N SER A 394 19.68 -5.61 -25.57
CA SER A 394 21.03 -5.84 -26.09
C SER A 394 21.95 -4.65 -25.81
N VAL A 395 23.08 -4.91 -25.15
CA VAL A 395 24.10 -3.87 -24.91
C VAL A 395 24.93 -3.66 -26.18
N ARG A 396 24.78 -2.49 -26.82
CA ARG A 396 25.64 -2.07 -27.93
C ARG A 396 26.88 -1.37 -27.40
N ARG A 397 28.06 -1.78 -27.90
CA ARG A 397 29.33 -1.13 -27.59
C ARG A 397 29.87 -0.47 -28.85
N GLU A 398 30.11 0.84 -28.79
CA GLU A 398 30.74 1.59 -29.87
C GLU A 398 32.02 2.25 -29.36
N ARG A 399 33.08 2.18 -30.18
CA ARG A 399 34.34 2.87 -29.89
C ARG A 399 34.35 4.18 -30.69
N CYS A 400 34.09 5.29 -30.01
CA CYS A 400 34.25 6.61 -30.59
C CYS A 400 35.68 7.12 -30.33
N HIS A 401 36.41 7.48 -31.38
CA HIS A 401 37.70 8.15 -31.24
C HIS A 401 37.46 9.67 -31.21
N VAL A 402 37.42 10.24 -30.01
CA VAL A 402 37.26 11.70 -29.82
C VAL A 402 38.62 12.34 -29.52
N LYS A 403 38.93 13.49 -30.14
CA LYS A 403 40.21 14.22 -29.94
C LYS A 403 40.34 14.84 -28.54
N SER A 404 39.23 15.06 -27.86
CA SER A 404 39.13 15.45 -26.46
C SER A 404 37.81 14.92 -25.93
N LEU A 405 37.77 14.42 -24.69
CA LEU A 405 36.51 14.00 -24.09
C LEU A 405 35.53 15.19 -24.07
N PRO A 406 34.27 15.00 -24.49
CA PRO A 406 33.27 16.04 -24.27
C PRO A 406 33.17 16.26 -22.75
N VAL A 407 33.28 17.52 -22.33
CA VAL A 407 32.86 17.91 -20.99
C VAL A 407 31.37 17.60 -20.93
N PRO A 408 30.89 16.76 -20.00
CA PRO A 408 29.48 16.46 -19.92
C PRO A 408 28.73 17.77 -19.68
N ASP A 409 27.93 18.18 -20.67
CA ASP A 409 26.87 19.15 -20.46
C ASP A 409 25.93 18.52 -19.42
N GLN A 410 25.59 19.26 -18.38
CA GLN A 410 24.90 18.75 -17.19
C GLN A 410 23.74 17.83 -17.58
N SER A 411 23.89 16.56 -17.23
CA SER A 411 22.86 15.55 -17.40
C SER A 411 21.59 16.00 -16.65
N PRO A 412 20.38 15.80 -17.19
CA PRO A 412 19.14 16.04 -16.46
C PRO A 412 18.94 15.11 -15.25
N TRP A 413 19.86 14.16 -15.04
CA TRP A 413 19.84 13.17 -13.97
C TRP A 413 20.85 13.44 -12.85
N ASP A 414 21.31 14.69 -12.68
CA ASP A 414 21.92 15.13 -11.42
C ASP A 414 20.86 15.13 -10.30
N ILE A 415 20.51 13.93 -9.83
CA ILE A 415 20.10 13.75 -8.45
C ILE A 415 21.41 13.93 -7.69
N GLY A 416 21.56 15.06 -6.99
CA GLY A 416 22.77 15.41 -6.26
C GLY A 416 23.25 14.23 -5.42
N VAL A 417 24.28 13.56 -5.92
CA VAL A 417 25.07 12.61 -5.14
C VAL A 417 25.94 13.50 -4.27
N ASP A 418 25.60 13.56 -2.99
CA ASP A 418 26.47 14.16 -1.99
C ASP A 418 27.82 13.42 -2.06
N PRO A 419 28.96 14.10 -2.27
CA PRO A 419 30.27 13.43 -2.37
C PRO A 419 30.67 12.63 -1.13
N ASP A 420 29.92 12.72 -0.03
CA ASP A 420 30.08 11.88 1.17
C ASP A 420 29.41 10.49 1.06
N ASP A 421 28.64 10.21 0.01
CA ASP A 421 27.88 8.95 -0.17
C ASP A 421 28.57 7.93 -1.10
N THR A 422 29.89 8.03 -1.31
CA THR A 422 30.64 6.93 -1.93
C THR A 422 30.89 5.81 -0.92
N PRO A 423 30.34 4.60 -1.12
CA PRO A 423 30.69 3.46 -0.30
C PRO A 423 32.11 3.03 -0.69
N PHE A 424 33.02 2.99 0.28
CA PHE A 424 34.31 2.32 0.11
C PHE A 424 34.14 0.84 -0.23
#